data_AF-A0A1Q7K2H0-F1
#
_entry.id   AF-A0A1Q7K2H0-F1
#
_cell.length_a   1.000
_cell.length_b   1.000
_cell.length_c   1.000
_cell.angle_alpha   90.00
_cell.angle_beta   90.00
_cell.angle_gamma   90.00
#
_symmetry.space_group_name_H-M   'P 1'
#
loop_
_entity.id
_entity.type
_entity.pdbx_description
1 polymer ?
#
loop_
_entity_poly.entity_id
_entity_poly.type
_entity_poly.pdbx_seq_one_letter_code
_entity_poly.pdbx_strand_id
1 'polypeptide(L)'
;MTDWDLLTPGIGLTSIGIVGVGISLAGIAKTFIDGMHAVSLLTMLIGMIFLASGLFKDGFPSTGRAKSATFITLGFLVTFGFAAAVTVSGQVPSIYAYIGIMLIISIPATVLAVAFLSQPR
;
A
#
# COMPACT_ATOMS: atom_id res chain seq x y z
N MET A 1 -15.27 -17.65 3.40
CA MET A 1 -14.42 -18.30 2.39
C MET A 1 -13.79 -17.18 1.61
N THR A 2 -12.52 -16.85 1.86
CA THR A 2 -11.86 -15.62 1.37
C THR A 2 -12.34 -15.19 -0.02
N ASP A 3 -12.96 -14.01 -0.12
CA ASP A 3 -13.55 -13.48 -1.36
C ASP A 3 -12.47 -13.11 -2.39
N TRP A 4 -12.01 -14.13 -3.11
CA TRP A 4 -11.02 -13.98 -4.18
C TRP A 4 -11.51 -13.10 -5.33
N ASP A 5 -12.82 -12.99 -5.52
CA ASP A 5 -13.43 -12.12 -6.53
C ASP A 5 -13.15 -10.63 -6.25
N LEU A 6 -12.97 -10.25 -4.98
CA LEU A 6 -12.60 -8.88 -4.60
C LEU A 6 -11.09 -8.75 -4.36
N LEU A 7 -10.45 -9.76 -3.78
CA LEU A 7 -9.02 -9.71 -3.48
C LEU A 7 -8.14 -9.72 -4.73
N THR A 8 -8.49 -10.51 -5.75
CA THR A 8 -7.69 -10.61 -6.99
C THR A 8 -7.62 -9.26 -7.72
N PRO A 9 -8.75 -8.58 -8.02
CA PRO A 9 -8.69 -7.26 -8.63
C PRO A 9 -8.08 -6.22 -7.67
N GLY A 10 -8.35 -6.30 -6.36
CA GLY A 10 -7.77 -5.36 -5.39
C GLY A 10 -6.24 -5.40 -5.36
N ILE A 11 -5.66 -6.61 -5.24
CA ILE A 11 -4.21 -6.82 -5.24
C ILE A 11 -3.59 -6.39 -6.58
N GLY A 12 -4.20 -6.79 -7.70
CA GLY A 12 -3.70 -6.48 -9.04
C GLY A 12 -3.69 -4.97 -9.31
N LEU A 13 -4.81 -4.29 -9.07
CA LEU A 13 -4.95 -2.85 -9.32
C LEU A 13 -4.07 -2.02 -8.38
N THR A 14 -3.98 -2.37 -7.09
CA THR A 14 -3.09 -1.67 -6.15
C THR A 14 -1.62 -1.84 -6.54
N SER A 15 -1.20 -3.05 -6.92
CA SER A 15 0.20 -3.31 -7.29
C SER A 15 0.59 -2.57 -8.57
N ILE A 16 -0.26 -2.61 -9.61
CA ILE A 16 -0.03 -1.88 -10.86
C ILE A 16 -0.04 -0.37 -10.63
N GLY A 17 -0.98 0.13 -9.83
CA GLY A 17 -1.05 1.56 -9.49
C GLY A 17 0.21 2.05 -8.78
N ILE A 18 0.75 1.28 -7.83
CA ILE A 18 1.99 1.62 -7.12
C ILE A 18 3.20 1.65 -8.07
N VAL A 19 3.34 0.63 -8.92
CA VAL A 19 4.41 0.58 -9.92
C VAL A 19 4.30 1.75 -10.90
N GLY A 20 3.08 2.07 -11.33
CA GLY A 20 2.81 3.21 -12.23
C GLY A 20 3.18 4.56 -11.61
N VAL A 21 2.90 4.78 -10.31
CA VAL A 21 3.37 5.96 -9.58
C VAL A 21 4.90 5.99 -9.51
N GLY A 22 5.53 4.85 -9.20
CA GLY A 22 7.00 4.74 -9.15
C GLY A 22 7.67 5.07 -10.49
N ILE A 23 7.11 4.60 -11.60
CA ILE A 23 7.62 4.88 -12.95
C ILE A 23 7.35 6.34 -13.34
N SER A 24 6.21 6.91 -12.95
CA SER A 24 5.88 8.32 -13.19
C SER A 24 6.92 9.27 -12.58
N LEU A 25 7.50 8.91 -11.42
CA LEU A 25 8.59 9.66 -10.80
C LEU A 25 9.93 9.62 -11.58
N ALA A 26 10.06 8.83 -12.65
CA ALA A 26 11.32 8.63 -13.40
C ALA A 26 11.65 9.73 -14.44
N GLY A 27 10.80 10.75 -14.63
CA GLY A 27 11.22 11.98 -15.35
C GLY A 27 11.20 11.97 -16.89
N ILE A 28 10.52 11.00 -17.53
CA ILE A 28 10.58 10.78 -19.00
C ILE A 28 9.91 11.90 -19.83
N ALA A 29 8.81 12.53 -19.37
CA ALA A 29 8.19 13.73 -19.99
C ALA A 29 7.10 14.35 -19.08
N LYS A 30 7.11 15.67 -18.81
CA LYS A 30 6.35 16.25 -17.69
C LYS A 30 4.81 16.13 -17.77
N THR A 31 4.21 16.34 -18.94
CA THR A 31 2.76 16.18 -19.14
C THR A 31 2.31 14.71 -19.11
N PHE A 32 3.17 13.82 -19.62
CA PHE A 32 2.93 12.38 -19.60
C PHE A 32 3.10 11.81 -18.17
N ILE A 33 4.03 12.37 -17.40
CA ILE A 33 4.24 12.07 -15.97
C ILE A 33 3.01 12.43 -15.16
N ASP A 34 2.49 13.65 -15.30
CA ASP A 34 1.34 14.10 -14.51
C ASP A 34 0.07 13.28 -14.83
N GLY A 35 -0.14 12.97 -16.13
CA GLY A 35 -1.21 12.07 -16.56
C GLY A 35 -1.04 10.65 -16.04
N MET A 36 0.17 10.07 -16.15
CA MET A 36 0.48 8.73 -15.63
C MET A 36 0.38 8.67 -14.11
N HIS A 37 0.77 9.74 -13.40
CA HIS A 37 0.65 9.85 -11.96
C HIS A 37 -0.82 9.81 -11.53
N ALA A 38 -1.67 10.63 -12.16
CA ALA A 38 -3.10 10.70 -11.84
C ALA A 38 -3.82 9.37 -12.14
N VAL A 39 -3.56 8.75 -13.30
CA VAL A 39 -4.18 7.48 -13.68
C VAL A 39 -3.70 6.33 -12.78
N SER A 40 -2.42 6.32 -12.42
CA SER A 40 -1.86 5.30 -11.52
C SER A 40 -2.40 5.46 -10.10
N LEU A 41 -2.58 6.69 -9.61
CA LEU A 41 -3.23 6.96 -8.32
C LEU A 41 -4.70 6.53 -8.33
N LEU A 42 -5.44 6.80 -9.41
CA LEU A 42 -6.83 6.35 -9.54
C LEU A 42 -6.91 4.81 -9.56
N THR A 43 -6.02 4.16 -10.29
CA THR A 43 -5.93 2.69 -10.35
C THR A 43 -5.59 2.11 -8.98
N MET A 44 -4.63 2.72 -8.27
CA MET A 44 -4.26 2.35 -6.92
C MET A 44 -5.43 2.52 -5.94
N LEU A 45 -6.17 3.64 -6.03
CA LEU A 45 -7.33 3.93 -5.19
C LEU A 45 -8.43 2.87 -5.37
N ILE A 46 -8.80 2.58 -6.62
CA ILE A 46 -9.81 1.56 -6.93
C ILE A 46 -9.36 0.19 -6.42
N GLY A 47 -8.08 -0.15 -6.61
CA GLY A 47 -7.50 -1.37 -6.06
C GLY A 47 -7.62 -1.43 -4.54
N MET A 48 -7.34 -0.34 -3.83
CA MET A 48 -7.43 -0.28 -2.37
C MET A 48 -8.86 -0.45 -1.86
N ILE A 49 -9.86 0.03 -2.59
CA ILE A 49 -11.29 -0.16 -2.25
C ILE A 49 -11.64 -1.66 -2.31
N PHE A 50 -11.26 -2.36 -3.38
CA PHE A 50 -11.48 -3.79 -3.52
C PHE A 50 -10.63 -4.63 -2.56
N LEU A 51 -9.41 -4.21 -2.29
CA LEU A 51 -8.50 -4.87 -1.35
C LEU A 51 -9.03 -4.77 0.09
N ALA A 52 -9.46 -3.59 0.52
CA ALA A 52 -10.02 -3.39 1.85
C ALA A 52 -11.31 -4.20 2.03
N SER A 53 -12.24 -4.12 1.07
CA SER A 53 -13.48 -4.90 1.12
C SER A 53 -13.21 -6.41 1.09
N GLY A 54 -12.30 -6.88 0.24
CA GLY A 54 -11.92 -8.29 0.16
C GLY A 54 -11.18 -8.82 1.41
N LEU A 55 -10.41 -7.98 2.11
CA LEU A 55 -9.71 -8.34 3.34
C LEU A 55 -10.63 -8.40 4.55
N PHE A 56 -11.66 -7.54 4.60
CA PHE A 56 -12.55 -7.42 5.78
C PHE A 56 -13.88 -8.17 5.65
N LYS A 57 -14.27 -8.64 4.46
CA LYS A 57 -15.56 -9.32 4.26
C LYS A 57 -15.69 -10.66 5.01
N ASP A 58 -14.59 -11.38 5.19
CA ASP A 58 -14.55 -12.70 5.86
C ASP A 58 -13.56 -12.78 7.04
N GLY A 59 -13.02 -11.63 7.47
CA GLY A 59 -11.90 -11.57 8.42
C GLY A 59 -10.53 -11.83 7.79
N PHE A 60 -9.47 -11.74 8.61
CA PHE A 60 -8.09 -11.82 8.12
C PHE A 60 -7.82 -13.12 7.33
N PRO A 61 -7.07 -13.04 6.21
CA PRO A 61 -6.83 -14.18 5.34
C PRO A 61 -6.20 -15.37 6.09
N SER A 62 -6.96 -16.47 6.18
CA SER A 62 -6.58 -17.67 6.94
C SER A 62 -5.83 -18.71 6.09
N THR A 63 -5.87 -18.58 4.76
CA THR A 63 -5.19 -19.49 3.83
C THR A 63 -3.78 -18.99 3.48
N GLY A 64 -2.82 -19.91 3.31
CA GLY A 64 -1.42 -19.56 3.02
C GLY A 64 -1.24 -18.73 1.75
N ARG A 65 -2.08 -18.95 0.72
CA ARG A 65 -2.08 -18.17 -0.52
C ARG A 65 -2.58 -16.74 -0.33
N ALA A 66 -3.62 -16.54 0.47
CA ALA A 66 -4.15 -15.20 0.73
C ALA A 66 -3.18 -14.39 1.60
N LYS A 67 -2.53 -15.03 2.59
CA LYS A 67 -1.46 -14.39 3.37
C LYS A 67 -0.30 -13.94 2.47
N SER A 68 0.24 -14.83 1.62
CA SER A 68 1.37 -14.46 0.76
C SER A 68 1.03 -13.31 -0.19
N ALA A 69 -0.18 -13.33 -0.77
CA ALA A 69 -0.62 -12.28 -1.68
C ALA A 69 -0.77 -10.92 -0.98
N THR A 70 -1.32 -10.88 0.24
CA THR A 70 -1.36 -9.65 1.05
C THR A 70 0.04 -9.16 1.42
N PHE A 71 0.96 -10.06 1.79
CA PHE A 71 2.34 -9.69 2.09
C PHE A 71 3.09 -9.13 0.88
N ILE A 72 2.82 -9.65 -0.33
CA ILE A 72 3.40 -9.12 -1.57
C ILE A 72 2.93 -7.67 -1.79
N THR A 73 1.62 -7.41 -1.72
CA THR A 73 1.07 -6.05 -1.87
C THR A 73 1.62 -5.09 -0.82
N LEU A 74 1.75 -5.54 0.43
CA LEU A 74 2.35 -4.76 1.51
C LEU A 74 3.84 -4.47 1.22
N GLY A 75 4.57 -5.45 0.71
CA GLY A 75 5.96 -5.30 0.29
C GLY A 75 6.13 -4.26 -0.82
N PHE A 76 5.24 -4.26 -1.82
CA PHE A 76 5.20 -3.23 -2.86
C PHE A 76 4.91 -1.84 -2.27
N LEU A 77 3.91 -1.72 -1.39
CA LEU A 77 3.58 -0.46 -0.71
C LEU A 77 4.79 0.11 0.05
N VAL A 78 5.49 -0.71 0.82
CA VAL A 78 6.64 -0.26 1.62
C VAL A 78 7.82 0.10 0.71
N THR A 79 8.13 -0.73 -0.28
CA THR A 79 9.28 -0.53 -1.16
C THR A 79 9.13 0.74 -2.00
N PHE A 80 8.00 0.88 -2.69
CA PHE A 80 7.74 2.07 -3.52
C PHE A 80 7.40 3.30 -2.68
N GLY A 81 6.76 3.15 -1.52
CA GLY A 81 6.53 4.24 -0.58
C GLY A 81 7.83 4.83 -0.04
N PHE A 82 8.80 3.98 0.31
CA PHE A 82 10.12 4.42 0.72
C PHE A 82 10.90 5.04 -0.44
N ALA A 83 10.87 4.43 -1.63
CA ALA A 83 11.51 4.98 -2.82
C ALA A 83 10.96 6.38 -3.16
N ALA A 84 9.64 6.57 -3.09
CA ALA A 84 9.00 7.87 -3.29
C ALA A 84 9.41 8.90 -2.21
N ALA A 85 9.51 8.48 -0.95
CA ALA A 85 9.99 9.36 0.12
C ALA A 85 11.43 9.86 -0.13
N VAL A 86 12.30 8.99 -0.65
CA VAL A 86 13.70 9.34 -0.98
C VAL A 86 13.79 10.23 -2.22
N THR A 87 12.96 10.02 -3.24
CA THR A 87 12.98 10.88 -4.44
C THR A 87 12.38 12.26 -4.19
N VAL A 88 11.36 12.36 -3.34
CA VAL A 88 10.70 13.64 -3.00
C VAL A 88 11.46 14.45 -1.95
N SER A 89 12.33 13.82 -1.16
CA SER A 89 13.05 14.51 -0.07
C SER A 89 13.98 15.63 -0.55
N GLY A 90 14.48 15.57 -1.78
CA GLY A 90 15.26 16.65 -2.39
C GLY A 90 14.44 17.94 -2.63
N GLN A 91 13.11 17.82 -2.72
CA GLN A 91 12.19 18.96 -2.92
C GLN A 91 11.46 19.35 -1.64
N VAL A 92 11.20 18.38 -0.75
CA VAL A 92 10.46 18.59 0.50
C VAL A 92 11.21 17.93 1.67
N PRO A 93 12.16 18.64 2.31
CA PRO A 93 12.95 18.07 3.40
C PRO A 93 12.13 17.68 4.64
N SER A 94 10.95 18.29 4.84
CA SER A 94 10.04 17.98 5.94
C SER A 94 9.39 16.59 5.84
N ILE A 95 9.53 15.89 4.71
CA ILE A 95 8.98 14.54 4.50
C ILE A 95 9.51 13.56 5.56
N TYR A 96 10.78 13.68 5.97
CA TYR A 96 11.37 12.80 6.98
C TYR A 96 10.81 13.03 8.37
N ALA A 97 10.51 14.28 8.72
CA ALA A 97 9.85 14.60 9.98
C ALA A 97 8.42 14.03 10.01
N TYR A 98 7.69 14.14 8.90
CA TYR A 98 6.36 13.56 8.76
C TYR A 98 6.40 12.03 8.89
N ILE A 99 7.29 11.35 8.18
CA ILE A 99 7.48 9.89 8.27
C ILE A 99 7.84 9.48 9.71
N GLY A 100 8.74 10.21 10.36
CA GLY A 100 9.13 9.97 11.75
C GLY A 100 7.95 10.03 12.71
N ILE A 101 7.10 11.07 12.60
CA ILE A 101 5.89 11.21 13.41
C ILE A 101 4.91 10.06 13.13
N MET A 102 4.70 9.70 11.87
CA MET A 102 3.82 8.59 11.49
C MET A 102 4.31 7.25 12.06
N LEU A 103 5.62 6.98 12.03
CA LEU A 103 6.20 5.76 12.61
C LEU A 103 6.05 5.70 14.13
N ILE A 104 6.25 6.83 14.82
CA ILE A 104 6.06 6.93 16.28
C ILE A 104 4.62 6.59 16.68
N ILE A 105 3.63 6.90 15.85
CA ILE A 105 2.22 6.60 16.11
C ILE A 105 1.87 5.16 15.68
N SER A 106 2.35 4.74 14.50
CA SER A 106 2.02 3.46 13.88
C SER A 106 2.61 2.25 14.62
N ILE A 107 3.86 2.35 15.08
CA ILE A 107 4.55 1.21 15.71
C ILE A 107 3.83 0.78 17.00
N PRO A 108 3.55 1.68 17.97
CA PRO A 108 2.82 1.31 19.18
C PRO A 108 1.40 0.79 18.87
N ALA A 109 0.69 1.41 17.93
CA ALA A 109 -0.64 0.97 17.54
C ALA A 109 -0.64 -0.47 17.00
N THR A 110 0.37 -0.83 16.20
CA THR A 110 0.51 -2.17 15.64
C THR A 110 0.87 -3.19 16.73
N VAL A 111 1.77 -2.84 17.64
CA VAL A 111 2.14 -3.70 18.78
C VAL A 111 0.92 -3.99 19.66
N LEU A 112 0.13 -2.97 19.99
CA LEU A 112 -1.10 -3.13 20.77
C LEU A 112 -2.10 -4.03 20.02
N ALA A 113 -2.33 -3.79 18.74
CA ALA A 113 -3.25 -4.61 17.94
C ALA A 113 -2.85 -6.10 17.95
N VAL A 114 -1.57 -6.41 17.75
CA VAL A 114 -1.06 -7.80 17.78
C VAL A 114 -1.17 -8.39 19.19
N ALA A 115 -0.85 -7.61 20.23
CA ALA A 115 -0.97 -8.06 21.62
C ALA A 115 -2.43 -8.43 21.96
N PHE A 116 -3.40 -7.61 21.56
CA PHE A 116 -4.83 -7.90 21.71
C PHE A 116 -5.28 -9.14 20.93
N LEU A 117 -4.78 -9.33 19.70
CA LEU A 117 -5.10 -10.50 18.86
C LEU A 117 -4.46 -11.80 19.37
N SER A 118 -3.36 -11.70 20.11
CA SER A 118 -2.60 -12.86 20.61
C SER A 118 -3.07 -13.34 21.99
N GLN A 119 -3.98 -12.62 22.65
CA GLN A 119 -4.56 -13.10 23.90
C GLN A 119 -5.46 -14.32 23.62
N PRO A 120 -5.27 -15.45 24.33
CA PRO A 120 -6.19 -16.58 24.23
C PRO A 120 -7.56 -16.12 24.74
N ARG A 121 -8.60 -16.36 23.92
CA ARG A 121 -9.99 -16.13 24.30
C ARG A 121 -10.47 -17.19 25.28
#